data_AF-A0A919GXR0-F1
#
_entry.id   AF-A0A919GXR0-F1
#
_cell.length_a   1.000
_cell.length_b   1.000
_cell.length_c   1.000
_cell.angle_alpha   90.00
_cell.angle_beta   90.00
_cell.angle_gamma   90.00
#
_symmetry.space_group_name_H-M   'P 1'
#
loop_
_entity.id
_entity.type
_entity.pdbx_description
1 polymer ?
#
loop_
_entity_poly.entity_id
_entity_poly.type
_entity_poly.pdbx_seq_one_letter_code
_entity_poly.pdbx_strand_id
1 'polypeptide(L)'
;MAEAAVPGALSSGRRYGAGGDGCTRGGGAPMRFLFVHGTGVRRERHDTLFALVQGRLAARFPQASVESCYWGDRFGASLGAGGRSVPGLRPRPVTAPGPYGGGDGDGPAPVDAETAEWALLLVDPLCEVRVLAEAGWDTGGGADDPGRSDGPGHDPFAMPGVRSAGARVLDLLAALPAPAQVPATGAVREGDGEDELAALLRDTGLVAGFPAALDSTARSAEAARAAARATAEHHARELATALARAVTAAALASAGTEADCTGAERDRLVELLGARLGGDARVPGARAAAVLGRLAQRVTTQPLLNAWRGSLTVGATPALGDILRYQARGHDLREFLRERITAGPGPTVLIGHSLGGIALVDLLALAAARGEPVPGAELLVTVGSQAPFLHELGALTALAPGAKLPDGFPGWLNVYDRQDVLAYLAGPVFPGDPRVTDHELTSRQPFPACHSAYWKQDSLYERIEQAVAEAEIG
;
A
#
# COMPACT_ATOMS: atom_id res chain seq x y z
N MET A 1 45.51 69.81 4.67
CA MET A 1 44.33 70.66 4.90
C MET A 1 43.36 69.89 5.77
N ALA A 2 43.12 70.42 6.98
CA ALA A 2 42.15 70.05 8.03
C ALA A 2 42.13 68.56 8.47
N GLU A 3 42.66 68.11 9.62
CA GLU A 3 42.61 68.62 11.02
C GLU A 3 41.15 68.73 11.52
N ALA A 4 40.66 67.94 12.48
CA ALA A 4 40.93 67.99 13.94
C ALA A 4 40.47 66.66 14.60
N ALA A 5 41.24 66.00 15.48
CA ALA A 5 41.53 66.26 16.90
C ALA A 5 40.44 65.78 17.90
N VAL A 6 40.87 64.86 18.77
CA VAL A 6 40.27 64.18 19.95
C VAL A 6 40.54 65.04 21.22
N PRO A 7 39.73 65.09 22.33
CA PRO A 7 39.87 64.18 23.51
C PRO A 7 38.63 64.00 24.44
N GLY A 8 38.46 62.88 25.16
CA GLY A 8 38.80 62.69 26.60
C GLY A 8 37.62 63.03 27.54
N ALA A 9 37.36 62.51 28.74
CA ALA A 9 37.92 61.49 29.63
C ALA A 9 36.99 61.37 30.90
N LEU A 10 37.29 60.40 31.79
CA LEU A 10 36.95 60.29 33.24
C LEU A 10 35.56 59.73 33.61
N SER A 11 35.44 58.55 34.26
CA SER A 11 35.87 58.15 35.62
C SER A 11 35.11 58.83 36.77
N SER A 12 34.18 58.11 37.40
CA SER A 12 33.91 58.22 38.84
C SER A 12 33.47 56.87 39.40
N GLY A 13 34.28 56.33 40.33
CA GLY A 13 34.05 55.03 40.94
C GLY A 13 33.26 55.05 42.24
N ARG A 14 32.83 53.83 42.60
CA ARG A 14 32.60 53.22 43.92
C ARG A 14 31.66 53.91 44.92
N ARG A 15 30.68 53.12 45.39
CA ARG A 15 30.54 52.79 46.82
C ARG A 15 30.06 51.35 47.02
N TYR A 16 30.66 50.75 48.04
CA TYR A 16 30.40 49.44 48.60
C TYR A 16 28.99 49.34 49.21
N GLY A 17 28.36 48.19 49.04
CA GLY A 17 27.27 47.71 49.89
C GLY A 17 27.51 46.23 50.18
N ALA A 18 27.97 45.94 51.40
CA ALA A 18 28.07 44.60 51.95
C ALA A 18 26.70 44.16 52.50
N GLY A 19 26.41 42.86 52.43
CA GLY A 19 25.41 42.20 53.27
C GLY A 19 24.32 41.47 52.51
N GLY A 20 24.40 40.13 52.51
CA GLY A 20 23.30 39.26 52.11
C GLY A 20 23.76 37.89 51.65
N ASP A 21 24.28 37.07 52.58
CA ASP A 21 24.36 35.62 52.40
C ASP A 21 22.95 35.07 52.14
N GLY A 22 22.65 34.88 50.86
CA GLY A 22 21.48 34.17 50.37
C GLY A 22 21.98 33.07 49.45
N CYS A 23 22.34 31.93 50.03
CA CYS A 23 22.68 30.71 49.32
C CYS A 23 21.43 30.21 48.55
N THR A 24 21.19 30.75 47.35
CA THR A 24 20.25 30.16 46.40
C THR A 24 20.95 28.98 45.75
N ARG A 25 20.64 27.77 46.23
CA ARG A 25 20.90 26.52 45.48
C ARG A 25 20.37 26.69 44.05
N GLY A 26 21.21 26.33 43.08
CA GLY A 26 21.07 26.67 41.66
C GLY A 26 19.76 26.24 41.02
N GLY A 27 19.15 27.16 40.26
CA GLY A 27 18.12 26.82 39.29
C GLY A 27 18.78 26.21 38.06
N GLY A 28 18.55 24.92 37.83
CA GLY A 28 18.88 24.27 36.56
C GLY A 28 18.13 24.93 35.40
N ALA A 29 18.64 24.74 34.18
CA ALA A 29 17.94 25.19 32.98
C ALA A 29 16.56 24.50 32.89
N PRO A 30 15.49 25.24 32.51
CA PRO A 30 14.15 24.67 32.44
C PRO A 30 14.07 23.54 31.41
N MET A 31 13.26 22.53 31.72
CA MET A 31 12.96 21.39 30.84
C MET A 31 12.50 21.86 29.45
N ARG A 32 12.83 21.07 28.44
CA ARG A 32 12.45 21.33 27.05
C ARG A 32 11.79 20.12 26.40
N PHE A 33 10.78 20.36 25.57
CA PHE A 33 10.23 19.38 24.64
C PHE A 33 10.62 19.77 23.22
N LEU A 34 11.17 18.83 22.45
CA LEU A 34 11.40 19.01 21.02
C LEU A 34 10.57 18.00 20.23
N PHE A 35 9.56 18.52 19.53
CA PHE A 35 8.70 17.73 18.66
C PHE A 35 9.25 17.60 17.25
N VAL A 36 9.36 16.37 16.74
CA VAL A 36 9.82 16.04 15.39
C VAL A 36 8.73 15.22 14.69
N HIS A 37 8.06 15.84 13.73
CA HIS A 37 7.01 15.18 12.95
C HIS A 37 7.60 14.18 11.94
N GLY A 38 6.80 13.21 11.48
CA GLY A 38 7.28 12.10 10.64
C GLY A 38 7.03 12.21 9.14
N THR A 39 6.69 13.38 8.64
CA THR A 39 6.61 13.61 7.19
C THR A 39 6.97 15.05 6.89
N GLY A 40 7.47 15.29 5.69
CA GLY A 40 7.64 16.60 5.08
C GLY A 40 6.31 17.19 4.64
N VAL A 41 5.30 17.12 5.52
CA VAL A 41 4.02 17.78 5.33
C VAL A 41 4.25 19.27 5.09
N ARG A 42 3.33 19.86 4.32
CA ARG A 42 3.28 21.31 4.14
C ARG A 42 3.26 21.99 5.51
N ARG A 43 4.04 23.06 5.63
CA ARG A 43 4.21 23.86 6.85
C ARG A 43 2.91 24.14 7.59
N GLU A 44 1.85 24.55 6.90
CA GLU A 44 0.54 24.82 7.50
C GLU A 44 -0.04 23.65 8.33
N ARG A 45 0.06 22.41 7.81
CA ARG A 45 -0.44 21.22 8.52
C ARG A 45 0.43 20.88 9.72
N HIS A 46 1.75 21.00 9.56
CA HIS A 46 2.68 20.85 10.67
C HIS A 46 2.37 21.85 11.79
N ASP A 47 2.22 23.13 11.46
CA ASP A 47 2.03 24.19 12.44
C ASP A 47 0.69 24.03 13.19
N THR A 48 -0.36 23.61 12.49
CA THR A 48 -1.65 23.28 13.11
C THR A 48 -1.53 22.14 14.12
N LEU A 49 -0.82 21.07 13.76
CA LEU A 49 -0.61 19.94 14.66
C LEU A 49 0.29 20.34 15.83
N PHE A 50 1.36 21.06 15.56
CA PHE A 50 2.29 21.50 16.60
C PHE A 50 1.59 22.41 17.61
N ALA A 51 0.71 23.32 17.18
CA ALA A 51 -0.07 24.15 18.09
C ALA A 51 -0.92 23.31 19.07
N LEU A 52 -1.52 22.20 18.61
CA LEU A 52 -2.24 21.26 19.47
C LEU A 52 -1.30 20.60 20.50
N VAL A 53 -0.16 20.06 20.03
CA VAL A 53 0.82 19.39 20.89
C VAL A 53 1.38 20.36 21.92
N GLN A 54 1.75 21.57 21.48
CA GLN A 54 2.26 22.64 22.32
C GLN A 54 1.25 23.02 23.40
N GLY A 55 -0.03 23.22 23.05
CA GLY A 55 -1.06 23.56 24.02
C GLY A 55 -1.26 22.49 25.09
N ARG A 56 -1.25 21.21 24.70
CA ARG A 56 -1.45 20.07 25.62
C ARG A 56 -0.26 19.85 26.55
N LEU A 57 0.97 20.04 26.05
CA LEU A 57 2.19 19.95 26.85
C LEU A 57 2.33 21.16 27.77
N ALA A 58 2.14 22.39 27.28
CA ALA A 58 2.25 23.59 28.11
C ALA A 58 1.22 23.64 29.25
N ALA A 59 0.05 23.03 29.06
CA ALA A 59 -0.96 22.89 30.12
C ALA A 59 -0.49 21.99 31.29
N ARG A 60 0.35 20.98 31.01
CA ARG A 60 0.90 20.05 32.02
C ARG A 60 2.28 20.47 32.54
N PHE A 61 3.06 21.16 31.72
CA PHE A 61 4.41 21.63 32.03
C PHE A 61 4.54 23.15 31.81
N PRO A 62 3.98 24.00 32.71
CA PRO A 62 3.94 25.45 32.50
C PRO A 62 5.31 26.14 32.44
N GLN A 63 6.35 25.51 33.02
CA GLN A 63 7.72 26.03 33.04
C GLN A 63 8.60 25.45 31.93
N ALA A 64 8.09 24.47 31.16
CA ALA A 64 8.86 23.84 30.09
C ALA A 64 8.77 24.65 28.80
N SER A 65 9.87 24.70 28.06
CA SER A 65 9.87 25.17 26.67
C SER A 65 9.37 24.07 25.75
N VAL A 66 8.48 24.38 24.80
CA VAL A 66 7.97 23.40 23.82
C VAL A 66 8.25 23.93 22.42
N GLU A 67 9.11 23.24 21.69
CA GLU A 67 9.56 23.59 20.35
C GLU A 67 9.24 22.48 19.35
N SER A 68 9.22 22.83 18.07
CA SER A 68 9.21 21.86 16.97
C SER A 68 10.43 21.99 16.09
N CYS A 69 10.82 20.87 15.47
CA CYS A 69 11.83 20.82 14.43
C CYS A 69 11.16 20.52 13.08
N TYR A 70 10.76 21.57 12.38
CA TYR A 70 10.24 21.43 11.03
C TYR A 70 11.36 21.21 10.01
N TRP A 71 11.39 20.01 9.42
CA TRP A 71 12.41 19.60 8.46
C TRP A 71 11.89 19.44 7.02
N GLY A 72 10.57 19.45 6.83
CA GLY A 72 9.90 19.02 5.59
C GLY A 72 10.33 19.74 4.32
N ASP A 73 10.41 21.08 4.35
CA ASP A 73 10.80 21.86 3.16
C ASP A 73 12.23 21.55 2.70
N ARG A 74 13.15 21.26 3.63
CA ARG A 74 14.58 21.10 3.35
C ARG A 74 14.96 19.66 3.03
N PHE A 75 14.38 18.69 3.74
CA PHE A 75 14.78 17.29 3.67
C PHE A 75 13.69 16.35 3.15
N GLY A 76 12.46 16.84 2.96
CA GLY A 76 11.36 16.07 2.40
C GLY A 76 11.57 15.64 0.95
N ALA A 77 10.91 14.55 0.58
CA ALA A 77 10.87 14.05 -0.78
C ALA A 77 9.98 14.93 -1.66
N SER A 78 10.44 15.18 -2.88
CA SER A 78 9.70 15.87 -3.91
C SER A 78 9.98 15.24 -5.27
N LEU A 79 9.02 15.35 -6.19
CA LEU A 79 9.19 14.86 -7.55
C LEU A 79 10.11 15.81 -8.33
N GLY A 80 11.42 15.54 -8.32
CA GLY A 80 12.43 16.39 -8.97
C GLY A 80 12.22 16.59 -10.48
N ALA A 81 11.60 15.63 -11.15
CA ALA A 81 11.23 15.73 -12.56
C ALA A 81 9.73 16.06 -12.80
N GLY A 82 9.01 16.54 -11.79
CA GLY A 82 7.60 16.93 -11.91
C GLY A 82 6.67 15.79 -12.34
N GLY A 83 6.98 14.55 -11.95
CA GLY A 83 6.15 13.38 -12.24
C GLY A 83 6.34 12.76 -13.63
N ARG A 84 7.33 13.22 -14.43
CA ARG A 84 7.61 12.67 -15.77
C ARG A 84 7.88 11.15 -15.82
N SER A 85 8.27 10.55 -14.70
CA SER A 85 8.46 9.10 -14.58
C SER A 85 7.16 8.31 -14.39
N VAL A 86 6.02 8.98 -14.19
CA VAL A 86 4.73 8.34 -13.92
C VAL A 86 3.91 8.27 -15.22
N PRO A 87 3.65 7.07 -15.78
CA PRO A 87 2.85 6.93 -16.99
C PRO A 87 1.47 7.58 -16.86
N GLY A 88 1.08 8.37 -17.85
CA GLY A 88 -0.19 9.10 -17.87
C GLY A 88 -0.20 10.41 -17.06
N LEU A 89 0.81 10.68 -16.23
CA LEU A 89 0.94 11.95 -15.51
C LEU A 89 1.67 12.96 -16.39
N ARG A 90 0.93 13.85 -17.06
CA ARG A 90 1.54 14.96 -17.78
C ARG A 90 1.95 16.06 -16.78
N PRO A 91 3.16 16.63 -16.90
CA PRO A 91 3.54 17.79 -16.10
C PRO A 91 2.56 18.92 -16.36
N ARG A 92 1.93 19.47 -15.32
CA ARG A 92 1.18 20.73 -15.46
C ARG A 92 2.22 21.84 -15.71
N PRO A 93 2.09 22.66 -16.76
CA PRO A 93 2.99 23.79 -16.97
C PRO A 93 3.04 24.67 -15.72
N VAL A 94 4.24 25.14 -15.36
CA VAL A 94 4.54 25.87 -14.11
C VAL A 94 3.94 27.29 -14.08
N THR A 95 3.13 27.67 -15.08
CA THR A 95 2.55 29.01 -15.19
C THR A 95 1.04 28.96 -15.43
N ALA A 96 0.26 28.79 -14.36
CA ALA A 96 -1.12 29.30 -14.30
C ALA A 96 -1.65 29.33 -12.85
N PRO A 97 -2.03 30.51 -12.33
CA PRO A 97 -2.72 30.63 -11.04
C PRO A 97 -4.22 30.36 -11.19
N GLY A 98 -4.79 29.69 -10.17
CA GLY A 98 -6.20 29.84 -9.79
C GLY A 98 -7.22 28.88 -10.41
N PRO A 99 -8.32 28.58 -9.68
CA PRO A 99 -9.14 27.39 -9.86
C PRO A 99 -10.40 27.63 -10.69
N TYR A 100 -10.96 26.55 -11.23
CA TYR A 100 -12.12 26.46 -12.14
C TYR A 100 -11.85 26.82 -13.60
N GLY A 101 -11.71 25.77 -14.40
CA GLY A 101 -11.71 25.82 -15.86
C GLY A 101 -11.83 24.40 -16.39
N GLY A 102 -13.07 23.96 -16.60
CA GLY A 102 -13.36 22.76 -17.38
C GLY A 102 -12.90 22.95 -18.82
N GLY A 103 -12.44 21.87 -19.44
CA GLY A 103 -11.92 21.88 -20.80
C GLY A 103 -11.27 20.55 -21.14
N ASP A 104 -12.13 19.59 -21.45
CA ASP A 104 -12.03 18.58 -22.51
C ASP A 104 -10.70 17.85 -22.77
N GLY A 105 -10.78 16.53 -22.62
CA GLY A 105 -10.30 15.64 -23.68
C GLY A 105 -8.99 14.88 -23.47
N ASP A 106 -8.57 14.58 -22.24
CA ASP A 106 -7.39 13.70 -22.05
C ASP A 106 -7.54 12.80 -20.82
N GLY A 107 -8.64 12.04 -20.80
CA GLY A 107 -8.74 10.88 -19.91
C GLY A 107 -7.63 9.86 -20.24
N PRO A 108 -7.26 8.97 -19.30
CA PRO A 108 -6.34 7.89 -19.60
C PRO A 108 -6.80 7.16 -20.86
N ALA A 109 -5.85 6.77 -21.73
CA ALA A 109 -6.15 5.96 -22.90
C ALA A 109 -7.09 4.81 -22.46
N PRO A 110 -8.21 4.59 -23.19
CA PRO A 110 -9.17 3.56 -22.80
C PRO A 110 -8.40 2.26 -22.60
N VAL A 111 -8.63 1.60 -21.47
CA VAL A 111 -8.09 0.26 -21.25
C VAL A 111 -8.54 -0.58 -22.43
N ASP A 112 -7.59 -1.30 -23.02
CA ASP A 112 -7.87 -2.29 -24.04
C ASP A 112 -9.05 -3.17 -23.57
N ALA A 113 -10.12 -3.23 -24.37
CA ALA A 113 -11.39 -3.82 -23.96
C ALA A 113 -11.23 -5.28 -23.50
N GLU A 114 -10.30 -5.99 -24.15
CA GLU A 114 -9.93 -7.36 -23.82
C GLU A 114 -9.28 -7.47 -22.44
N THR A 115 -8.36 -6.56 -22.10
CA THR A 115 -7.76 -6.47 -20.76
C THR A 115 -8.82 -6.23 -19.68
N ALA A 116 -9.84 -5.40 -19.96
CA ALA A 116 -10.92 -5.15 -19.03
C ALA A 116 -11.82 -6.39 -18.82
N GLU A 117 -12.14 -7.12 -19.89
CA GLU A 117 -12.92 -8.35 -19.83
C GLU A 117 -12.22 -9.43 -18.99
N TRP A 118 -10.92 -9.62 -19.18
CA TRP A 118 -10.15 -10.58 -18.36
C TRP A 118 -10.07 -10.18 -16.89
N ALA A 119 -9.98 -8.90 -16.57
CA ALA A 119 -10.04 -8.45 -15.18
C ALA A 119 -11.38 -8.82 -14.51
N LEU A 120 -12.48 -8.81 -15.25
CA LEU A 120 -13.78 -9.26 -14.75
C LEU A 120 -13.84 -10.79 -14.60
N LEU A 121 -13.29 -11.55 -15.55
CA LEU A 121 -13.21 -13.01 -15.47
C LEU A 121 -12.35 -13.49 -14.29
N LEU A 122 -11.27 -12.78 -13.93
CA LEU A 122 -10.46 -13.14 -12.76
C LEU A 122 -11.21 -12.95 -11.43
N VAL A 123 -12.21 -12.06 -11.39
CA VAL A 123 -13.07 -11.85 -10.22
C VAL A 123 -14.26 -12.81 -10.22
N ASP A 124 -14.87 -13.04 -11.38
CA ASP A 124 -16.00 -13.97 -11.57
C ASP A 124 -15.78 -14.83 -12.83
N PRO A 125 -15.10 -15.98 -12.69
CA PRO A 125 -14.76 -16.84 -13.82
C PRO A 125 -15.97 -17.37 -14.60
N LEU A 126 -17.16 -17.42 -13.97
CA LEU A 126 -18.38 -17.94 -14.60
C LEU A 126 -19.23 -16.87 -15.27
N CYS A 127 -18.82 -15.59 -15.28
CA CYS A 127 -19.66 -14.50 -15.76
C CYS A 127 -20.10 -14.68 -17.23
N GLU A 128 -19.21 -15.13 -18.12
CA GLU A 128 -19.54 -15.45 -19.53
C GLU A 128 -20.56 -16.58 -19.64
N VAL A 129 -20.34 -17.66 -18.90
CA VAL A 129 -21.23 -18.83 -18.87
C VAL A 129 -22.61 -18.45 -18.34
N ARG A 130 -22.68 -17.55 -17.35
CA ARG A 130 -23.94 -17.03 -16.80
C ARG A 130 -24.70 -16.19 -17.81
N VAL A 131 -24.02 -15.35 -18.59
CA VAL A 131 -24.65 -14.59 -19.70
C VAL A 131 -25.27 -15.55 -20.71
N LEU A 132 -24.54 -16.59 -21.12
CA LEU A 132 -25.08 -17.61 -22.04
C LEU A 132 -26.25 -18.38 -21.42
N ALA A 133 -26.19 -18.69 -20.13
CA ALA A 133 -27.26 -19.39 -19.41
C ALA A 133 -28.55 -18.55 -19.32
N GLU A 134 -28.45 -17.22 -19.17
CA GLU A 134 -29.62 -16.33 -19.01
C GLU A 134 -30.14 -15.78 -20.34
N ALA A 135 -29.26 -15.24 -21.18
CA ALA A 135 -29.62 -14.59 -22.45
C ALA A 135 -29.84 -15.60 -23.58
N GLY A 136 -29.21 -16.78 -23.53
CA GLY A 136 -29.26 -17.77 -24.61
C GLY A 136 -28.65 -17.25 -25.91
N TRP A 137 -29.05 -17.85 -27.02
CA TRP A 137 -28.67 -17.46 -28.37
C TRP A 137 -29.93 -17.15 -29.17
N ASP A 138 -29.98 -15.99 -29.87
CA ASP A 138 -31.12 -15.66 -30.73
C ASP A 138 -31.38 -16.82 -31.70
N THR A 139 -32.57 -17.42 -31.60
CA THR A 139 -33.10 -18.30 -32.64
C THR A 139 -33.32 -17.42 -33.87
N GLY A 140 -32.43 -17.51 -34.87
CA GLY A 140 -32.61 -16.82 -36.14
C GLY A 140 -33.90 -17.26 -36.82
N GLY A 141 -35.01 -16.61 -36.48
CA GLY A 141 -36.23 -16.65 -37.27
C GLY A 141 -36.02 -15.76 -38.49
N GLY A 142 -36.01 -16.38 -39.67
CA GLY A 142 -36.30 -15.65 -40.90
C GLY A 142 -37.62 -14.91 -40.75
N ALA A 143 -37.67 -13.69 -41.25
CA ALA A 143 -38.89 -12.92 -41.36
C ALA A 143 -39.96 -13.69 -42.16
N ASP A 144 -41.22 -13.50 -41.74
CA ASP A 144 -42.48 -13.81 -42.44
C ASP A 144 -43.04 -15.26 -42.35
N ASP A 145 -43.70 -15.57 -41.22
CA ASP A 145 -44.91 -16.43 -41.22
C ASP A 145 -45.87 -16.05 -40.07
N PRO A 146 -46.94 -15.27 -40.32
CA PRO A 146 -47.85 -14.77 -39.28
C PRO A 146 -48.94 -15.78 -38.92
N GLY A 147 -48.55 -17.03 -38.63
CA GLY A 147 -49.49 -18.14 -38.43
C GLY A 147 -49.19 -19.10 -37.28
N ARG A 148 -48.09 -18.95 -36.52
CA ARG A 148 -47.68 -19.95 -35.54
C ARG A 148 -47.62 -19.42 -34.12
N SER A 149 -48.71 -19.62 -33.38
CA SER A 149 -48.74 -19.48 -31.92
C SER A 149 -48.23 -20.76 -31.28
N ASP A 150 -46.92 -20.87 -31.02
CA ASP A 150 -46.38 -21.92 -30.18
C ASP A 150 -45.43 -21.32 -29.13
N GLY A 151 -45.61 -21.73 -27.87
CA GLY A 151 -44.81 -21.33 -26.72
C GLY A 151 -43.36 -21.84 -26.77
N PRO A 152 -42.64 -21.86 -25.62
CA PRO A 152 -41.17 -21.86 -25.61
C PRO A 152 -40.58 -23.11 -26.29
N GLY A 153 -40.00 -22.91 -27.48
CA GLY A 153 -38.81 -23.61 -27.98
C GLY A 153 -38.85 -25.13 -28.07
N HIS A 154 -40.01 -25.77 -28.29
CA HIS A 154 -40.04 -27.20 -28.55
C HIS A 154 -39.84 -27.46 -30.05
N ASP A 155 -38.65 -27.92 -30.43
CA ASP A 155 -38.43 -28.54 -31.75
C ASP A 155 -39.40 -29.74 -31.88
N PRO A 156 -40.38 -29.69 -32.80
CA PRO A 156 -41.39 -30.74 -32.95
C PRO A 156 -40.82 -32.09 -33.42
N PHE A 157 -39.54 -32.11 -33.84
CA PHE A 157 -38.81 -33.30 -34.28
C PHE A 157 -37.73 -33.76 -33.30
N ALA A 158 -37.63 -33.15 -32.12
CA ALA A 158 -36.73 -33.60 -31.08
C ALA A 158 -37.15 -34.98 -30.56
N MET A 159 -36.51 -36.02 -31.08
CA MET A 159 -36.68 -37.39 -30.61
C MET A 159 -36.27 -37.47 -29.12
N PRO A 160 -37.11 -38.04 -28.23
CA PRO A 160 -36.74 -38.28 -26.85
C PRO A 160 -35.44 -39.10 -26.77
N GLY A 161 -34.38 -38.52 -26.19
CA GLY A 161 -33.07 -39.17 -26.04
C GLY A 161 -31.92 -38.60 -26.88
N VAL A 162 -32.16 -37.64 -27.78
CA VAL A 162 -31.08 -36.95 -28.51
C VAL A 162 -30.45 -35.88 -27.60
N ARG A 163 -29.16 -36.04 -27.28
CA ARG A 163 -28.40 -35.10 -26.44
C ARG A 163 -28.20 -33.77 -27.18
N SER A 164 -28.32 -32.64 -26.46
CA SER A 164 -27.98 -31.33 -27.04
C SER A 164 -26.50 -31.26 -27.39
N ALA A 165 -26.14 -30.46 -28.39
CA ALA A 165 -24.74 -30.22 -28.74
C ALA A 165 -23.94 -29.69 -27.53
N GLY A 166 -24.56 -28.83 -26.70
CA GLY A 166 -23.97 -28.33 -25.45
C GLY A 166 -23.78 -29.37 -24.35
N ALA A 167 -24.67 -30.36 -24.23
CA ALA A 167 -24.48 -31.45 -23.27
C ALA A 167 -23.21 -32.25 -23.57
N ARG A 168 -22.88 -32.44 -24.85
CA ARG A 168 -21.61 -33.08 -25.25
C ARG A 168 -20.39 -32.24 -24.87
N VAL A 169 -20.45 -30.92 -25.00
CA VAL A 169 -19.37 -30.01 -24.58
C VAL A 169 -19.12 -30.12 -23.07
N LEU A 170 -20.19 -30.19 -22.28
CA LEU A 170 -20.08 -30.34 -20.83
C LEU A 170 -19.54 -31.72 -20.42
N ASP A 171 -19.98 -32.78 -21.11
CA ASP A 171 -19.43 -34.13 -20.93
C ASP A 171 -17.92 -34.17 -21.24
N LEU A 172 -17.49 -33.51 -22.33
CA LEU A 172 -16.07 -33.39 -22.70
C LEU A 172 -15.28 -32.64 -21.63
N LEU A 173 -15.81 -31.53 -21.10
CA LEU A 173 -15.17 -30.77 -20.02
C LEU A 173 -15.00 -31.63 -18.75
N ALA A 174 -16.03 -32.36 -18.35
CA ALA A 174 -15.99 -33.25 -17.20
C ALA A 174 -15.06 -34.46 -17.41
N ALA A 175 -14.82 -34.85 -18.66
CA ALA A 175 -13.93 -35.96 -19.02
C ALA A 175 -12.47 -35.53 -19.27
N LEU A 176 -12.15 -34.22 -19.22
CA LEU A 176 -10.78 -33.76 -19.37
C LEU A 176 -9.91 -34.32 -18.23
N PRO A 177 -8.77 -34.97 -18.55
CA PRO A 177 -7.88 -35.46 -17.52
C PRO A 177 -7.30 -34.26 -16.75
N ALA A 178 -7.32 -34.33 -15.42
CA ALA A 178 -6.42 -33.52 -14.64
C ALA A 178 -4.99 -33.88 -15.10
N PRO A 179 -4.12 -32.91 -15.41
CA PRO A 179 -2.75 -33.21 -15.82
C PRO A 179 -2.15 -34.11 -14.75
N ALA A 180 -1.69 -35.29 -15.17
CA ALA A 180 -1.03 -36.23 -14.29
C ALA A 180 0.08 -35.47 -13.54
N GLN A 181 0.29 -35.79 -12.26
CA GLN A 181 1.40 -35.27 -11.48
C GLN A 181 2.71 -35.65 -12.20
N VAL A 182 3.19 -34.80 -13.11
CA VAL A 182 4.45 -35.01 -13.81
C VAL A 182 5.53 -34.84 -12.73
N PRO A 183 6.33 -35.87 -12.43
CA PRO A 183 7.36 -35.75 -11.40
C PRO A 183 8.32 -34.61 -11.80
N ALA A 184 8.67 -33.76 -10.83
CA ALA A 184 9.48 -32.56 -11.02
C ALA A 184 10.91 -32.80 -11.55
N THR A 185 11.31 -34.05 -11.80
CA THR A 185 12.63 -34.41 -12.27
C THR A 185 12.59 -35.73 -13.08
N GLY A 186 13.01 -35.67 -14.35
CA GLY A 186 13.69 -36.79 -15.00
C GLY A 186 12.97 -37.49 -16.17
N ALA A 187 13.51 -37.26 -17.37
CA ALA A 187 13.44 -38.07 -18.60
C ALA A 187 12.06 -38.29 -19.24
N VAL A 188 11.70 -37.38 -20.14
CA VAL A 188 10.74 -37.65 -21.23
C VAL A 188 11.37 -38.73 -22.12
N ARG A 189 10.71 -39.88 -22.25
CA ARG A 189 11.08 -40.90 -23.25
C ARG A 189 10.72 -40.34 -24.63
N GLU A 190 11.71 -40.21 -25.52
CA GLU A 190 11.48 -39.88 -26.93
C GLU A 190 10.49 -40.90 -27.54
N GLY A 191 9.27 -40.45 -27.82
CA GLY A 191 8.23 -41.27 -28.46
C GLY A 191 6.79 -40.79 -28.21
N ASP A 192 6.49 -40.26 -27.03
CA ASP A 192 5.18 -39.70 -26.69
C ASP A 192 5.35 -38.19 -26.49
N GLY A 193 4.99 -37.39 -27.51
CA GLY A 193 5.07 -35.93 -27.44
C GLY A 193 4.30 -35.42 -26.22
N GLU A 194 4.96 -34.60 -25.42
CA GLU A 194 4.31 -34.01 -24.26
C GLU A 194 3.07 -33.23 -24.69
N ASP A 195 1.95 -33.44 -24.00
CA ASP A 195 0.73 -32.70 -24.27
C ASP A 195 0.99 -31.19 -24.05
N GLU A 196 0.88 -30.38 -25.11
CA GLU A 196 1.18 -28.94 -25.10
C GLU A 196 0.45 -28.20 -23.97
N LEU A 197 -0.78 -28.62 -23.64
CA LEU A 197 -1.53 -28.04 -22.51
C LEU A 197 -0.84 -28.35 -21.16
N ALA A 198 -0.34 -29.56 -20.98
CA ALA A 198 0.34 -29.96 -19.74
C ALA A 198 1.68 -29.24 -19.58
N ALA A 199 2.41 -29.03 -20.68
CA ALA A 199 3.61 -28.19 -20.68
C ALA A 199 3.27 -26.75 -20.29
N LEU A 200 2.28 -26.15 -20.95
CA LEU A 200 1.90 -24.76 -20.70
C LEU A 200 1.34 -24.54 -19.30
N LEU A 201 0.55 -25.47 -18.75
CA LEU A 201 0.06 -25.39 -17.36
C LEU A 201 1.21 -25.47 -16.34
N ARG A 202 2.29 -26.18 -16.64
CA ARG A 202 3.48 -26.22 -15.78
C ARG A 202 4.27 -24.93 -15.87
N ASP A 203 4.57 -24.49 -17.08
CA ASP A 203 5.37 -23.29 -17.31
C ASP A 203 4.70 -22.04 -16.75
N THR A 204 3.36 -22.03 -16.72
CA THR A 204 2.56 -20.92 -16.15
C THR A 204 2.24 -21.05 -14.66
N GLY A 205 2.66 -22.14 -14.01
CA GLY A 205 2.39 -22.39 -12.58
C GLY A 205 0.94 -22.78 -12.25
N LEU A 206 0.12 -23.12 -13.25
CA LEU A 206 -1.32 -23.35 -13.08
C LEU A 206 -1.71 -24.79 -12.75
N VAL A 207 -0.78 -25.75 -12.78
CA VAL A 207 -1.05 -27.18 -12.52
C VAL A 207 -1.81 -27.43 -11.21
N ALA A 208 -1.47 -26.73 -10.13
CA ALA A 208 -2.09 -26.97 -8.82
C ALA A 208 -3.57 -26.55 -8.78
N GLY A 209 -3.91 -25.41 -9.38
CA GLY A 209 -5.28 -24.87 -9.37
C GLY A 209 -6.18 -25.44 -10.47
N PHE A 210 -5.59 -25.95 -11.55
CA PHE A 210 -6.32 -26.37 -12.75
C PHE A 210 -7.36 -27.48 -12.52
N PRO A 211 -7.10 -28.56 -11.74
CA PRO A 211 -8.12 -29.58 -11.47
C PRO A 211 -9.35 -29.04 -10.74
N ALA A 212 -9.16 -28.16 -9.75
CA ALA A 212 -10.26 -27.52 -9.04
C ALA A 212 -11.05 -26.55 -9.94
N ALA A 213 -10.35 -25.84 -10.83
CA ALA A 213 -10.96 -24.96 -11.82
C ALA A 213 -11.84 -25.72 -12.83
N LEU A 214 -11.36 -26.85 -13.35
CA LEU A 214 -12.15 -27.76 -14.19
C LEU A 214 -13.39 -28.26 -13.46
N ASP A 215 -13.20 -28.82 -12.28
CA ASP A 215 -14.25 -29.48 -11.52
C ASP A 215 -15.35 -28.51 -11.04
N SER A 216 -14.96 -27.31 -10.60
CA SER A 216 -15.90 -26.25 -10.22
C SER A 216 -16.69 -25.71 -11.42
N THR A 217 -16.03 -25.51 -12.56
CA THR A 217 -16.70 -25.02 -13.78
C THR A 217 -17.68 -26.06 -14.32
N ALA A 218 -17.25 -27.31 -14.45
CA ALA A 218 -18.07 -28.41 -14.99
C ALA A 218 -19.31 -28.69 -14.15
N ARG A 219 -19.22 -28.57 -12.82
CA ARG A 219 -20.34 -28.82 -11.89
C ARG A 219 -21.20 -27.58 -11.61
N SER A 220 -20.92 -26.45 -12.25
CA SER A 220 -21.68 -25.21 -12.03
C SER A 220 -23.10 -25.28 -12.61
N ALA A 221 -24.05 -24.64 -11.92
CA ALA A 221 -25.42 -24.54 -12.40
C ALA A 221 -25.53 -23.69 -13.67
N GLU A 222 -24.65 -22.71 -13.83
CA GLU A 222 -24.47 -21.90 -15.03
C GLU A 222 -24.08 -22.76 -16.23
N ALA A 223 -23.05 -23.60 -16.09
CA ALA A 223 -22.60 -24.49 -17.18
C ALA A 223 -23.71 -25.48 -17.58
N ALA A 224 -24.40 -26.08 -16.62
CA ALA A 224 -25.52 -26.99 -16.89
C ALA A 224 -26.65 -26.29 -17.66
N ARG A 225 -27.04 -25.07 -17.25
CA ARG A 225 -28.10 -24.30 -17.91
C ARG A 225 -27.71 -23.82 -19.30
N ALA A 226 -26.47 -23.35 -19.47
CA ALA A 226 -25.96 -22.94 -20.77
C ALA A 226 -25.86 -24.14 -21.75
N ALA A 227 -25.42 -25.31 -21.27
CA ALA A 227 -25.36 -26.55 -22.04
C ALA A 227 -26.72 -27.05 -22.50
N ALA A 228 -27.76 -26.93 -21.66
CA ALA A 228 -29.12 -27.28 -22.02
C ALA A 228 -29.69 -26.39 -23.15
N ARG A 229 -29.30 -25.10 -23.17
CA ARG A 229 -29.76 -24.13 -24.18
C ARG A 229 -28.96 -24.16 -25.49
N ALA A 230 -27.73 -24.68 -25.46
CA ALA A 230 -26.89 -24.84 -26.64
C ALA A 230 -27.32 -26.06 -27.49
N THR A 231 -28.44 -25.94 -28.19
CA THR A 231 -28.98 -27.02 -29.03
C THR A 231 -28.29 -27.13 -30.39
N ALA A 232 -27.79 -26.03 -30.95
CA ALA A 232 -27.09 -25.99 -32.23
C ALA A 232 -25.55 -26.06 -32.09
N GLU A 233 -24.85 -26.59 -33.09
CA GLU A 233 -23.39 -26.76 -33.06
C GLU A 233 -22.60 -25.46 -32.90
N HIS A 234 -23.11 -24.34 -33.44
CA HIS A 234 -22.45 -23.05 -33.29
C HIS A 234 -22.62 -22.47 -31.87
N HIS A 235 -23.75 -22.73 -31.21
CA HIS A 235 -23.96 -22.40 -29.80
C HIS A 235 -23.04 -23.24 -28.91
N ALA A 236 -22.88 -24.52 -29.23
CA ALA A 236 -21.96 -25.41 -28.51
C ALA A 236 -20.50 -24.96 -28.63
N ARG A 237 -20.06 -24.45 -29.79
CA ARG A 237 -18.72 -23.87 -29.98
C ARG A 237 -18.50 -22.59 -29.16
N GLU A 238 -19.51 -21.72 -29.05
CA GLU A 238 -19.43 -20.53 -28.19
C GLU A 238 -19.39 -20.90 -26.72
N LEU A 239 -20.19 -21.89 -26.30
CA LEU A 239 -20.14 -22.44 -24.95
C LEU A 239 -18.77 -23.07 -24.63
N ALA A 240 -18.17 -23.81 -25.55
CA ALA A 240 -16.83 -24.39 -25.38
C ALA A 240 -15.78 -23.31 -25.13
N THR A 241 -15.85 -22.18 -25.85
CA THR A 241 -14.94 -21.04 -25.66
C THR A 241 -15.14 -20.38 -24.29
N ALA A 242 -16.40 -20.15 -23.89
CA ALA A 242 -16.71 -19.56 -22.58
C ALA A 242 -16.28 -20.46 -21.41
N LEU A 243 -16.46 -21.78 -21.53
CA LEU A 243 -16.01 -22.75 -20.53
C LEU A 243 -14.48 -22.81 -20.45
N ALA A 244 -13.78 -22.79 -21.60
CA ALA A 244 -12.32 -22.73 -21.62
C ALA A 244 -11.79 -21.46 -20.94
N ARG A 245 -12.39 -20.30 -21.22
CA ARG A 245 -12.06 -19.02 -20.56
C ARG A 245 -12.35 -19.06 -19.07
N ALA A 246 -13.48 -19.63 -18.65
CA ALA A 246 -13.84 -19.78 -17.25
C ALA A 246 -12.83 -20.65 -16.47
N VAL A 247 -12.42 -21.77 -17.04
CA VAL A 247 -11.42 -22.66 -16.44
C VAL A 247 -10.06 -21.96 -16.31
N THR A 248 -9.59 -21.32 -17.39
CA THR A 248 -8.32 -20.57 -17.38
C THR A 248 -8.36 -19.43 -16.37
N ALA A 249 -9.45 -18.66 -16.32
CA ALA A 249 -9.62 -17.56 -15.37
C ALA A 249 -9.68 -18.06 -13.92
N ALA A 250 -10.38 -19.15 -13.63
CA ALA A 250 -10.43 -19.74 -12.31
C ALA A 250 -9.07 -20.29 -11.85
N ALA A 251 -8.30 -20.91 -12.76
CA ALA A 251 -6.94 -21.38 -12.46
C ALA A 251 -6.00 -20.20 -12.16
N LEU A 252 -6.05 -19.13 -12.97
CA LEU A 252 -5.28 -17.90 -12.75
C LEU A 252 -5.67 -17.20 -11.44
N ALA A 253 -6.96 -17.06 -11.17
CA ALA A 253 -7.47 -16.45 -9.94
C ALA A 253 -7.04 -17.24 -8.70
N SER A 254 -7.01 -18.58 -8.78
CA SER A 254 -6.52 -19.44 -7.71
C SER A 254 -5.01 -19.33 -7.48
N ALA A 255 -4.23 -19.14 -8.54
CA ALA A 255 -2.77 -18.98 -8.45
C ALA A 255 -2.37 -17.56 -7.98
N GLY A 256 -3.20 -16.55 -8.24
CA GLY A 256 -2.99 -15.20 -7.73
C GLY A 256 -1.68 -14.59 -8.23
N THR A 257 -0.84 -14.14 -7.30
CA THR A 257 0.49 -13.56 -7.59
C THR A 257 1.54 -14.58 -8.00
N GLU A 258 1.28 -15.88 -7.82
CA GLU A 258 2.19 -16.96 -8.17
C GLU A 258 2.01 -17.44 -9.62
N ALA A 259 1.02 -16.91 -10.35
CA ALA A 259 0.83 -17.20 -11.76
C ALA A 259 1.90 -16.50 -12.62
N ASP A 260 2.66 -17.28 -13.38
CA ASP A 260 3.63 -16.77 -14.36
C ASP A 260 3.08 -16.94 -15.78
N CYS A 261 2.01 -16.20 -16.09
CA CYS A 261 1.25 -16.39 -17.32
C CYS A 261 1.08 -15.06 -18.06
N THR A 262 1.62 -14.98 -19.27
CA THR A 262 1.41 -13.85 -20.18
C THR A 262 0.02 -13.89 -20.82
N GLY A 263 -0.42 -12.77 -21.41
CA GLY A 263 -1.65 -12.73 -22.19
C GLY A 263 -1.67 -13.75 -23.33
N ALA A 264 -0.56 -13.90 -24.05
CA ALA A 264 -0.46 -14.84 -25.17
C ALA A 264 -0.55 -16.31 -24.70
N GLU A 265 0.08 -16.66 -23.58
CA GLU A 265 0.02 -18.01 -23.02
C GLU A 265 -1.38 -18.33 -22.47
N ARG A 266 -2.01 -17.37 -21.80
CA ARG A 266 -3.41 -17.47 -21.37
C ARG A 266 -4.34 -17.72 -22.55
N ASP A 267 -4.16 -16.97 -23.63
CA ASP A 267 -4.99 -17.12 -24.84
C ASP A 267 -4.72 -18.49 -25.49
N ARG A 268 -3.46 -18.94 -25.49
CA ARG A 268 -3.09 -20.28 -25.95
C ARG A 268 -3.69 -21.40 -25.08
N LEU A 269 -3.75 -21.23 -23.76
CA LEU A 269 -4.45 -22.16 -22.85
C LEU A 269 -5.94 -22.25 -23.21
N VAL A 270 -6.59 -21.11 -23.46
CA VAL A 270 -8.00 -21.06 -23.88
C VAL A 270 -8.20 -21.78 -25.21
N GLU A 271 -7.32 -21.57 -26.19
CA GLU A 271 -7.37 -22.26 -27.49
C GLU A 271 -7.25 -23.78 -27.33
N LEU A 272 -6.25 -24.25 -26.57
CA LEU A 272 -5.98 -25.68 -26.36
C LEU A 272 -7.13 -26.37 -25.61
N LEU A 273 -7.74 -25.69 -24.64
CA LEU A 273 -8.93 -26.16 -23.94
C LEU A 273 -10.14 -26.18 -24.87
N GLY A 274 -10.39 -25.07 -25.59
CA GLY A 274 -11.51 -24.95 -26.53
C GLY A 274 -11.48 -26.04 -27.60
N ALA A 275 -10.30 -26.37 -28.13
CA ALA A 275 -10.13 -27.43 -29.12
C ALA A 275 -10.54 -28.82 -28.58
N ARG A 276 -10.22 -29.14 -27.32
CA ARG A 276 -10.62 -30.42 -26.69
C ARG A 276 -12.12 -30.51 -26.42
N LEU A 277 -12.78 -29.37 -26.29
CA LEU A 277 -14.22 -29.25 -26.07
C LEU A 277 -15.03 -29.24 -27.38
N GLY A 278 -14.38 -29.42 -28.54
CA GLY A 278 -15.04 -29.40 -29.86
C GLY A 278 -15.23 -27.99 -30.43
N GLY A 279 -14.54 -27.00 -29.88
CA GLY A 279 -14.42 -25.66 -30.46
C GLY A 279 -13.44 -25.62 -31.62
N ASP A 280 -13.71 -24.76 -32.62
CA ASP A 280 -12.75 -24.44 -33.68
C ASP A 280 -12.19 -23.04 -33.39
N ALA A 281 -10.87 -22.85 -33.51
CA ALA A 281 -10.11 -21.70 -32.97
C ALA A 281 -10.42 -20.32 -33.64
N ARG A 282 -11.57 -20.15 -34.30
CA ARG A 282 -11.92 -18.97 -35.10
C ARG A 282 -13.40 -18.58 -35.03
N VAL A 283 -14.04 -18.71 -33.88
CA VAL A 283 -15.37 -18.13 -33.67
C VAL A 283 -15.30 -17.16 -32.50
N PRO A 284 -15.38 -15.84 -32.73
CA PRO A 284 -15.53 -14.90 -31.64
C PRO A 284 -16.84 -15.21 -30.93
N GLY A 285 -16.81 -15.44 -29.62
CA GLY A 285 -18.00 -15.45 -28.74
C GLY A 285 -18.58 -14.04 -28.62
N ALA A 286 -18.93 -13.45 -29.77
CA ALA A 286 -19.13 -12.02 -29.96
C ALA A 286 -20.26 -11.45 -29.09
N ARG A 287 -21.20 -12.28 -28.63
CA ARG A 287 -22.32 -11.84 -27.81
C ARG A 287 -21.97 -11.77 -26.32
N ALA A 288 -21.43 -12.84 -25.74
CA ALA A 288 -20.98 -12.83 -24.35
C ALA A 288 -19.90 -11.76 -24.14
N ALA A 289 -18.91 -11.71 -25.05
CA ALA A 289 -17.87 -10.68 -25.06
C ALA A 289 -18.46 -9.26 -25.19
N ALA A 290 -19.43 -9.00 -26.09
CA ALA A 290 -20.01 -7.65 -26.23
C ALA A 290 -20.89 -7.20 -25.04
N VAL A 291 -21.54 -8.13 -24.34
CA VAL A 291 -22.28 -7.82 -23.10
C VAL A 291 -21.30 -7.52 -21.97
N LEU A 292 -20.24 -8.33 -21.86
CA LEU A 292 -19.23 -8.19 -20.82
C LEU A 292 -18.28 -7.03 -21.05
N GLY A 293 -17.84 -6.73 -22.26
CA GLY A 293 -17.03 -5.55 -22.56
C GLY A 293 -17.70 -4.26 -22.09
N ARG A 294 -19.04 -4.16 -22.23
CA ARG A 294 -19.82 -3.02 -21.70
C ARG A 294 -19.91 -2.99 -20.17
N LEU A 295 -19.94 -4.16 -19.52
CA LEU A 295 -19.99 -4.28 -18.06
C LEU A 295 -18.60 -4.06 -17.44
N ALA A 296 -17.57 -4.68 -18.00
CA ALA A 296 -16.16 -4.57 -17.64
C ALA A 296 -15.65 -3.14 -17.79
N GLN A 297 -16.04 -2.41 -18.83
CA GLN A 297 -15.74 -0.96 -18.95
C GLN A 297 -16.31 -0.12 -17.78
N ARG A 298 -17.33 -0.62 -17.07
CA ARG A 298 -17.95 0.06 -15.91
C ARG A 298 -17.49 -0.49 -14.57
N VAL A 299 -17.10 -1.76 -14.51
CA VAL A 299 -16.74 -2.48 -13.27
C VAL A 299 -15.23 -2.50 -13.05
N THR A 300 -14.41 -2.43 -14.10
CA THR A 300 -12.96 -2.45 -13.95
C THR A 300 -12.47 -1.16 -13.33
N THR A 301 -11.74 -1.30 -12.22
CA THR A 301 -11.08 -0.18 -11.56
C THR A 301 -9.80 0.20 -12.26
N GLN A 302 -9.26 -0.57 -13.22
CA GLN A 302 -7.96 -0.28 -13.84
C GLN A 302 -7.86 1.09 -14.56
N PRO A 303 -8.86 1.55 -15.35
CA PRO A 303 -8.86 2.91 -15.89
C PRO A 303 -8.90 3.97 -14.77
N LEU A 304 -9.67 3.70 -13.72
CA LEU A 304 -9.77 4.55 -12.54
C LEU A 304 -8.47 4.54 -11.73
N LEU A 305 -7.80 3.40 -11.57
CA LEU A 305 -6.50 3.20 -10.92
C LEU A 305 -5.37 3.80 -11.75
N ASN A 306 -5.47 3.80 -13.09
CA ASN A 306 -4.54 4.51 -13.98
C ASN A 306 -4.68 6.03 -13.82
N ALA A 307 -5.92 6.55 -13.77
CA ALA A 307 -6.20 7.96 -13.47
C ALA A 307 -5.84 8.34 -12.02
N TRP A 308 -6.10 7.44 -11.08
CA TRP A 308 -5.79 7.58 -9.66
C TRP A 308 -4.33 7.29 -9.37
N ARG A 309 -3.57 6.65 -10.27
CA ARG A 309 -2.13 6.46 -10.09
C ARG A 309 -1.46 7.82 -9.92
N GLY A 310 -1.87 8.82 -10.70
CA GLY A 310 -1.41 10.20 -10.51
C GLY A 310 -1.77 10.77 -9.14
N SER A 311 -2.97 10.54 -8.61
CA SER A 311 -3.42 11.09 -7.31
C SER A 311 -2.94 10.28 -6.10
N LEU A 312 -2.79 8.96 -6.20
CA LEU A 312 -2.21 8.04 -5.23
C LEU A 312 -0.69 8.23 -5.15
N THR A 313 -0.01 8.38 -6.29
CA THR A 313 1.44 8.71 -6.37
C THR A 313 1.76 10.17 -6.03
N VAL A 314 0.76 11.04 -5.85
CA VAL A 314 0.97 12.41 -5.35
C VAL A 314 0.46 12.57 -3.91
N GLY A 315 -0.55 11.78 -3.52
CA GLY A 315 -1.19 11.81 -2.20
C GLY A 315 -0.58 10.88 -1.14
N ALA A 316 -0.13 9.68 -1.51
CA ALA A 316 0.51 8.70 -0.61
C ALA A 316 2.05 8.71 -0.69
N THR A 317 2.60 9.22 -1.80
CA THR A 317 4.05 9.27 -2.07
C THR A 317 4.88 10.23 -1.21
N PRO A 318 4.36 11.32 -0.61
CA PRO A 318 5.20 12.16 0.25
C PRO A 318 5.73 11.37 1.46
N ALA A 319 4.87 10.63 2.17
CA ALA A 319 5.27 9.90 3.37
C ALA A 319 6.21 8.71 3.05
N LEU A 320 5.86 7.88 2.07
CA LEU A 320 6.74 6.78 1.62
C LEU A 320 8.03 7.31 1.01
N GLY A 321 7.96 8.38 0.21
CA GLY A 321 9.11 9.04 -0.39
C GLY A 321 10.04 9.64 0.66
N ASP A 322 9.50 10.24 1.72
CA ASP A 322 10.28 10.77 2.84
C ASP A 322 11.04 9.66 3.55
N ILE A 323 10.39 8.52 3.83
CA ILE A 323 11.04 7.35 4.42
C ILE A 323 12.16 6.86 3.51
N LEU A 324 11.88 6.63 2.22
CA LEU A 324 12.89 6.17 1.26
C LEU A 324 14.07 7.14 1.13
N ARG A 325 13.78 8.45 1.07
CA ARG A 325 14.80 9.50 0.99
C ARG A 325 15.63 9.56 2.27
N TYR A 326 15.00 9.44 3.43
CA TYR A 326 15.69 9.40 4.71
C TYR A 326 16.59 8.16 4.81
N GLN A 327 16.08 6.99 4.46
CA GLN A 327 16.87 5.76 4.48
C GLN A 327 18.08 5.85 3.55
N ALA A 328 17.93 6.45 2.36
CA ALA A 328 19.02 6.61 1.40
C ALA A 328 19.98 7.77 1.73
N ARG A 329 19.49 8.88 2.30
CA ARG A 329 20.21 10.16 2.46
C ARG A 329 19.90 10.91 3.76
N GLY A 330 19.68 10.19 4.85
CA GLY A 330 19.22 10.75 6.14
C GLY A 330 20.29 11.45 6.97
N HIS A 331 21.56 11.42 6.55
CA HIS A 331 22.68 12.03 7.28
C HIS A 331 22.42 13.49 7.62
N ASP A 332 22.06 14.30 6.62
CA ASP A 332 21.92 15.75 6.82
C ASP A 332 20.70 16.10 7.69
N LEU A 333 19.65 15.27 7.65
CA LEU A 333 18.53 15.42 8.58
C LEU A 333 18.98 15.12 10.02
N ARG A 334 19.75 14.06 10.24
CA ARG A 334 20.27 13.73 11.58
C ARG A 334 21.19 14.81 12.13
N GLU A 335 22.07 15.37 11.31
CA GLU A 335 22.92 16.50 11.74
C GLU A 335 22.09 17.75 12.05
N PHE A 336 21.10 18.08 11.22
CA PHE A 336 20.17 19.16 11.52
C PHE A 336 19.38 18.93 12.82
N LEU A 337 18.92 17.71 13.08
CA LEU A 337 18.26 17.36 14.34
C LEU A 337 19.21 17.50 15.52
N ARG A 338 20.46 17.03 15.41
CA ARG A 338 21.49 17.20 16.45
C ARG A 338 21.68 18.67 16.80
N GLU A 339 21.91 19.53 15.80
CA GLU A 339 22.06 20.98 16.00
C GLU A 339 20.87 21.58 16.76
N ARG A 340 19.64 21.17 16.42
CA ARG A 340 18.41 21.66 17.06
C ARG A 340 18.20 21.12 18.47
N ILE A 341 18.72 19.93 18.78
CA ILE A 341 18.69 19.37 20.13
C ILE A 341 19.69 20.14 21.00
N THR A 342 20.94 20.29 20.54
CA THR A 342 22.04 20.87 21.33
C THR A 342 22.02 22.40 21.43
N ALA A 343 21.13 23.08 20.70
CA ALA A 343 21.00 24.54 20.75
C ALA A 343 20.40 25.07 22.07
N GLY A 344 19.71 24.23 22.85
CA GLY A 344 19.07 24.60 24.11
C GLY A 344 19.76 23.97 25.33
N PRO A 345 20.00 24.70 26.42
CA PRO A 345 20.79 24.22 27.56
C PRO A 345 20.04 23.33 28.57
N GLY A 346 18.78 22.94 28.30
CA GLY A 346 17.93 22.21 29.25
C GLY A 346 17.84 20.71 28.95
N PRO A 347 17.51 19.88 29.98
CA PRO A 347 17.15 18.50 29.72
C PRO A 347 15.96 18.46 28.76
N THR A 348 16.12 17.74 27.66
CA THR A 348 15.23 17.74 26.52
C THR A 348 14.55 16.38 26.38
N VAL A 349 13.22 16.40 26.41
CA VAL A 349 12.36 15.28 26.00
C VAL A 349 12.13 15.38 24.50
N LEU A 350 12.57 14.37 23.77
CA LEU A 350 12.47 14.28 22.31
C LEU A 350 11.19 13.53 21.96
N ILE A 351 10.30 14.13 21.19
CA ILE A 351 9.05 13.49 20.76
C ILE A 351 9.09 13.28 19.25
N GLY A 352 9.25 12.04 18.83
CA GLY A 352 9.28 11.63 17.42
C GLY A 352 7.99 10.96 16.98
N HIS A 353 7.29 11.55 16.02
CA HIS A 353 6.14 10.92 15.36
C HIS A 353 6.58 10.19 14.10
N SER A 354 6.14 8.95 13.86
CA SER A 354 6.38 8.23 12.60
C SER A 354 7.85 8.29 12.16
N LEU A 355 8.20 8.78 10.95
CA LEU A 355 9.60 8.96 10.50
C LEU A 355 10.46 9.83 11.44
N GLY A 356 9.87 10.80 12.14
CA GLY A 356 10.57 11.63 13.11
C GLY A 356 11.10 10.78 14.26
N GLY A 357 10.36 9.73 14.64
CA GLY A 357 10.81 8.71 15.58
C GLY A 357 11.99 7.90 15.01
N ILE A 358 11.93 7.47 13.75
CA ILE A 358 13.06 6.79 13.09
C ILE A 358 14.32 7.65 13.12
N ALA A 359 14.20 8.92 12.69
CA ALA A 359 15.34 9.82 12.59
C ALA A 359 15.99 10.10 13.95
N LEU A 360 15.18 10.21 15.02
CA LEU A 360 15.68 10.38 16.39
C LEU A 360 16.34 9.11 16.93
N VAL A 361 15.73 7.93 16.74
CA VAL A 361 16.35 6.65 17.16
C VAL A 361 17.70 6.46 16.48
N ASP A 362 17.76 6.62 15.15
CA ASP A 362 19.01 6.49 14.39
C ASP A 362 20.07 7.50 14.85
N LEU A 363 19.69 8.78 15.02
CA LEU A 363 20.60 9.82 15.50
C LEU A 363 21.19 9.46 16.86
N LEU A 364 20.33 9.14 17.83
CA LEU A 364 20.73 8.86 19.21
C LEU A 364 21.59 7.59 19.30
N ALA A 365 21.21 6.54 18.57
CA ALA A 365 21.97 5.29 18.54
C ALA A 365 23.33 5.47 17.85
N LEU A 366 23.40 6.18 16.71
CA LEU A 366 24.68 6.48 16.05
C LEU A 366 25.60 7.33 16.92
N ALA A 367 25.04 8.31 17.63
CA ALA A 367 25.76 9.19 18.55
C ALA A 367 26.36 8.40 19.72
N ALA A 368 25.53 7.63 20.40
CA ALA A 368 25.91 6.78 21.52
C ALA A 368 26.95 5.71 21.10
N ALA A 369 26.76 5.05 19.96
CA ALA A 369 27.71 4.05 19.45
C ALA A 369 29.11 4.62 19.13
N ARG A 370 29.24 5.93 18.90
CA ARG A 370 30.53 6.62 18.76
C ARG A 370 31.13 7.10 20.08
N GLY A 371 30.45 6.89 21.20
CA GLY A 371 30.85 7.46 22.50
C GLY A 371 30.55 8.96 22.62
N GLU A 372 29.67 9.49 21.78
CA GLU A 372 29.29 10.91 21.73
C GLU A 372 27.77 11.06 21.89
N PRO A 373 27.18 10.62 23.01
CA PRO A 373 25.74 10.73 23.23
C PRO A 373 25.29 12.19 23.10
N VAL A 374 24.11 12.41 22.52
CA VAL A 374 23.62 13.78 22.23
C VAL A 374 23.36 14.50 23.56
N PRO A 375 24.08 15.59 23.88
CA PRO A 375 23.93 16.26 25.16
C PRO A 375 22.50 16.78 25.37
N GLY A 376 21.96 16.55 26.57
CA GLY A 376 20.63 17.00 26.97
C GLY A 376 19.47 16.16 26.43
N ALA A 377 19.70 15.08 25.68
CA ALA A 377 18.64 14.16 25.28
C ALA A 377 18.36 13.15 26.42
N GLU A 378 17.41 13.46 27.30
CA GLU A 378 17.15 12.67 28.52
C GLU A 378 16.10 11.57 28.33
N LEU A 379 15.09 11.84 27.50
CA LEU A 379 13.99 10.91 27.22
C LEU A 379 13.61 10.98 25.73
N LEU A 380 13.50 9.83 25.09
CA LEU A 380 12.90 9.67 23.78
C LEU A 380 11.47 9.14 23.91
N VAL A 381 10.52 9.85 23.33
CA VAL A 381 9.14 9.41 23.14
C VAL A 381 8.90 9.20 21.66
N THR A 382 8.67 7.96 21.23
CA THR A 382 8.22 7.67 19.86
C THR A 382 6.71 7.45 19.86
N VAL A 383 6.02 7.99 18.87
CA VAL A 383 4.56 7.84 18.70
C VAL A 383 4.29 7.33 17.30
N GLY A 384 3.67 6.15 17.18
CA GLY A 384 3.37 5.54 15.88
C GLY A 384 4.60 5.37 14.99
N SER A 385 5.73 4.95 15.56
CA SER A 385 7.03 4.91 14.85
C SER A 385 7.32 3.53 14.26
N GLN A 386 8.02 3.53 13.12
CA GLN A 386 8.50 2.31 12.45
C GLN A 386 9.90 1.89 12.89
N ALA A 387 10.55 2.63 13.79
CA ALA A 387 11.95 2.38 14.17
C ALA A 387 12.21 0.93 14.64
N PRO A 388 11.36 0.30 15.49
CA PRO A 388 11.57 -1.09 15.89
C PRO A 388 11.53 -2.08 14.73
N PHE A 389 10.60 -1.91 13.80
CA PHE A 389 10.49 -2.77 12.62
C PHE A 389 11.68 -2.58 11.67
N LEU A 390 12.15 -1.34 11.50
CA LEU A 390 13.35 -1.10 10.71
C LEU A 390 14.61 -1.68 11.38
N HIS A 391 14.67 -1.79 12.71
CA HIS A 391 15.75 -2.50 13.39
C HIS A 391 15.70 -4.00 13.04
N GLU A 392 14.53 -4.61 13.15
CA GLU A 392 14.31 -6.04 12.85
C GLU A 392 14.68 -6.37 11.40
N LEU A 393 14.32 -5.51 10.45
CA LEU A 393 14.65 -5.67 9.03
C LEU A 393 16.11 -5.34 8.67
N GLY A 394 16.88 -4.77 9.60
CA GLY A 394 18.24 -4.27 9.32
C GLY A 394 18.28 -3.03 8.44
N ALA A 395 17.20 -2.25 8.48
CA ALA A 395 17.05 -1.02 7.75
C ALA A 395 17.45 0.21 8.59
N LEU A 396 17.46 0.17 9.92
CA LEU A 396 18.00 1.30 10.70
C LEU A 396 19.45 1.56 10.32
N THR A 397 19.81 2.83 10.13
CA THR A 397 21.20 3.20 9.80
C THR A 397 22.13 2.86 10.97
N ALA A 398 21.63 3.01 12.19
CA ALA A 398 22.43 2.93 13.41
C ALA A 398 22.68 1.51 13.93
N LEU A 399 21.73 0.59 13.71
CA LEU A 399 21.65 -0.68 14.42
C LEU A 399 21.45 -1.83 13.42
N ALA A 400 22.37 -2.79 13.45
CA ALA A 400 22.19 -4.07 12.77
C ALA A 400 21.09 -4.90 13.48
N PRO A 401 20.42 -5.85 12.78
CA PRO A 401 19.44 -6.73 13.40
C PRO A 401 19.98 -7.43 14.64
N GLY A 402 19.23 -7.35 15.74
CA GLY A 402 19.57 -8.00 17.00
C GLY A 402 20.66 -7.27 17.81
N ALA A 403 21.13 -6.11 17.36
CA ALA A 403 22.01 -5.27 18.15
C ALA A 403 21.29 -4.72 19.40
N LYS A 404 22.02 -4.61 20.51
CA LYS A 404 21.52 -3.93 21.71
C LYS A 404 21.58 -2.41 21.53
N LEU A 405 20.78 -1.67 22.30
CA LEU A 405 20.92 -0.24 22.37
C LEU A 405 22.29 0.13 22.96
N PRO A 406 23.08 0.99 22.30
CA PRO A 406 24.42 1.38 22.77
C PRO A 406 24.36 2.12 24.11
N ASP A 407 25.47 2.09 24.85
CA ASP A 407 25.62 2.85 26.09
C ASP A 407 25.48 4.35 25.81
N GLY A 408 24.68 5.05 26.62
CA GLY A 408 24.36 6.47 26.41
C GLY A 408 23.14 6.73 25.52
N PHE A 409 22.46 5.70 25.00
CA PHE A 409 21.10 5.86 24.47
C PHE A 409 20.12 6.17 25.62
N PRO A 410 19.20 7.16 25.49
CA PRO A 410 18.34 7.60 26.59
C PRO A 410 17.23 6.61 26.93
N GLY A 411 16.48 6.90 27.99
CA GLY A 411 15.19 6.24 28.22
C GLY A 411 14.28 6.38 27.00
N TRP A 412 13.49 5.34 26.70
CA TRP A 412 12.67 5.27 25.51
C TRP A 412 11.25 4.79 25.82
N LEU A 413 10.31 5.73 25.79
CA LEU A 413 8.88 5.45 25.77
C LEU A 413 8.39 5.29 24.32
N ASN A 414 7.94 4.10 23.94
CA ASN A 414 7.35 3.84 22.63
C ASN A 414 5.83 3.70 22.73
N VAL A 415 5.09 4.61 22.11
CA VAL A 415 3.62 4.63 22.11
C VAL A 415 3.08 4.12 20.78
N TYR A 416 2.15 3.17 20.85
CA TYR A 416 1.55 2.52 19.69
C TYR A 416 0.04 2.31 19.84
N ASP A 417 -0.67 2.25 18.71
CA ASP A 417 -2.06 1.80 18.61
C ASP A 417 -2.08 0.54 17.75
N ARG A 418 -2.78 -0.52 18.19
CA ARG A 418 -2.88 -1.78 17.43
C ARG A 418 -3.55 -1.63 16.06
N GLN A 419 -4.39 -0.60 15.89
CA GLN A 419 -5.01 -0.28 14.61
C GLN A 419 -4.08 0.55 13.70
N ASP A 420 -3.00 1.09 14.24
CA ASP A 420 -2.00 1.82 13.46
C ASP A 420 -0.99 0.83 12.87
N VAL A 421 -1.21 0.47 11.60
CA VAL A 421 -0.35 -0.49 10.88
C VAL A 421 1.09 0.01 10.67
N LEU A 422 1.39 1.25 11.04
CA LEU A 422 2.72 1.85 10.98
C LEU A 422 3.38 2.00 12.36
N ALA A 423 2.76 1.50 13.43
CA ALA A 423 3.27 1.51 14.79
C ALA A 423 3.75 0.11 15.20
N TYR A 424 4.97 0.02 15.74
CA TYR A 424 5.60 -1.26 16.08
C TYR A 424 6.13 -1.26 17.51
N LEU A 425 6.19 -2.44 18.13
CA LEU A 425 6.68 -2.64 19.49
C LEU A 425 8.21 -2.60 19.55
N ALA A 426 8.78 -1.86 20.49
CA ALA A 426 10.22 -1.73 20.70
C ALA A 426 10.78 -2.82 21.63
N GLY A 427 10.07 -3.14 22.71
CA GLY A 427 10.53 -4.08 23.74
C GLY A 427 10.90 -5.48 23.21
N PRO A 428 10.10 -6.11 22.33
CA PRO A 428 10.42 -7.42 21.78
C PRO A 428 11.72 -7.47 20.95
N VAL A 429 12.09 -6.36 20.30
CA VAL A 429 13.31 -6.28 19.49
C VAL A 429 14.52 -5.74 20.27
N PHE A 430 14.32 -5.32 21.53
CA PHE A 430 15.37 -4.96 22.50
C PHE A 430 15.16 -5.71 23.83
N PRO A 431 15.26 -7.05 23.84
CA PRO A 431 14.83 -7.87 24.97
C PRO A 431 15.64 -7.59 26.24
N GLY A 432 14.93 -7.26 27.32
CA GLY A 432 15.51 -7.04 28.64
C GLY A 432 16.25 -5.71 28.82
N ASP A 433 16.16 -4.79 27.84
CA ASP A 433 16.72 -3.45 28.01
C ASP A 433 15.79 -2.59 28.88
N PRO A 434 16.20 -2.17 30.08
CA PRO A 434 15.33 -1.46 31.01
C PRO A 434 14.98 -0.04 30.54
N ARG A 435 15.67 0.48 29.52
CA ARG A 435 15.40 1.81 28.96
C ARG A 435 14.14 1.81 28.10
N VAL A 436 13.71 0.67 27.56
CA VAL A 436 12.62 0.59 26.59
C VAL A 436 11.31 0.25 27.29
N THR A 437 10.29 1.07 27.09
CA THR A 437 8.93 0.79 27.56
C THR A 437 7.92 1.01 26.44
N ASP A 438 7.19 -0.05 26.09
CA ASP A 438 6.05 0.04 25.18
C ASP A 438 4.77 0.43 25.92
N HIS A 439 3.98 1.33 25.34
CA HIS A 439 2.67 1.75 25.84
C HIS A 439 1.62 1.70 24.74
N GLU A 440 0.61 0.84 24.94
CA GLU A 440 -0.54 0.78 24.05
C GLU A 440 -1.51 1.92 24.34
N LEU A 441 -1.92 2.63 23.29
CA LEU A 441 -2.99 3.61 23.31
C LEU A 441 -4.01 3.25 22.23
N THR A 442 -5.30 3.19 22.56
CA THR A 442 -6.35 2.96 21.58
C THR A 442 -7.07 4.26 21.22
N SER A 443 -6.90 4.73 19.98
CA SER A 443 -7.62 5.88 19.44
C SER A 443 -9.09 5.59 19.07
N ARG A 444 -9.44 4.30 19.00
CA ARG A 444 -10.73 3.77 18.48
C ARG A 444 -11.03 4.24 17.05
N GLN A 445 -9.99 4.50 16.26
CA GLN A 445 -10.09 4.85 14.85
C GLN A 445 -9.45 3.73 14.00
N PRO A 446 -9.95 3.47 12.79
CA PRO A 446 -9.26 2.61 11.84
C PRO A 446 -8.09 3.35 11.20
N PHE A 447 -7.16 2.59 10.59
CA PHE A 447 -6.13 3.16 9.72
C PHE A 447 -6.76 3.81 8.47
N PRO A 448 -6.27 4.98 7.99
CA PRO A 448 -5.10 5.74 8.47
C PRO A 448 -5.40 6.76 9.58
N ALA A 449 -6.65 6.92 10.01
CA ALA A 449 -7.04 7.97 10.94
C ALA A 449 -6.37 7.84 12.32
N CYS A 450 -6.22 6.60 12.83
CA CYS A 450 -5.54 6.31 14.10
C CYS A 450 -4.12 6.88 14.18
N HIS A 451 -3.36 6.86 13.07
CA HIS A 451 -1.94 7.26 13.03
C HIS A 451 -1.71 8.75 13.40
N SER A 452 -2.73 9.59 13.18
CA SER A 452 -2.71 11.01 13.56
C SER A 452 -3.51 11.30 14.83
N ALA A 453 -4.29 10.34 15.30
CA ALA A 453 -5.26 10.53 16.39
C ALA A 453 -4.60 10.61 17.77
N TYR A 454 -3.39 10.07 17.95
CA TYR A 454 -2.64 10.09 19.21
C TYR A 454 -2.64 11.48 19.88
N TRP A 455 -2.43 12.53 19.09
CA TRP A 455 -2.28 13.91 19.57
C TRP A 455 -3.55 14.50 20.20
N LYS A 456 -4.71 13.88 19.96
CA LYS A 456 -5.99 14.27 20.55
C LYS A 456 -6.32 13.48 21.81
N GLN A 457 -5.49 12.53 22.21
CA GLN A 457 -5.74 11.62 23.33
C GLN A 457 -5.07 12.19 24.58
N ASP A 458 -5.85 12.47 25.61
CA ASP A 458 -5.30 12.98 26.88
C ASP A 458 -4.37 11.96 27.56
N SER A 459 -4.65 10.66 27.39
CA SER A 459 -3.82 9.55 27.89
C SER A 459 -2.39 9.54 27.33
N LEU A 460 -2.16 10.06 26.11
CA LEU A 460 -0.80 10.21 25.59
C LEU A 460 0.02 11.15 26.47
N TYR A 461 -0.56 12.31 26.80
CA TYR A 461 0.14 13.35 27.55
C TYR A 461 0.28 12.98 29.03
N GLU A 462 -0.71 12.29 29.61
CA GLU A 462 -0.61 11.68 30.94
C GLU A 462 0.54 10.67 31.01
N ARG A 463 0.70 9.85 29.97
CA ARG A 463 1.80 8.89 29.93
C ARG A 463 3.17 9.56 29.76
N ILE A 464 3.25 10.62 28.97
CA ILE A 464 4.48 11.42 28.84
C ILE A 464 4.85 12.04 30.19
N GLU A 465 3.88 12.59 30.93
CA GLU A 465 4.06 13.13 32.29
C GLU A 465 4.58 12.09 33.26
N GLN A 466 3.99 10.89 33.25
CA GLN A 466 4.49 9.78 34.06
C GLN A 466 5.95 9.43 33.70
N ALA A 467 6.28 9.29 32.42
CA ALA A 467 7.63 8.93 31.98
C ALA A 467 8.67 10.01 32.32
N VAL A 468 8.29 11.29 32.26
CA VAL A 468 9.13 12.41 32.68
C VAL A 468 9.44 12.34 34.17
N ALA A 469 8.43 12.04 35.01
CA ALA A 469 8.60 11.87 36.44
C ALA A 469 9.46 10.64 36.78
N GLU A 470 9.25 9.51 36.10
CA GLU A 470 10.05 8.28 36.25
C GLU A 470 11.53 8.49 35.87
N ALA A 471 11.80 9.36 34.90
CA ALA A 471 13.15 9.73 34.48
C ALA A 471 13.79 10.85 35.33
N GLU A 472 13.10 11.34 36.37
CA GLU A 472 13.57 12.43 37.25
C GLU A 472 13.95 13.70 36.49
N ILE A 473 13.27 13.98 35.37
CA ILE A 473 13.50 15.17 34.55
C ILE A 473 12.59 16.29 35.09
N GLY A 474 13.17 17.40 35.56
CA GLY A 474 12.43 18.60 35.97
C GLY A 474 12.82 19.17 37.31
#